data_AF-A0A397VTX3-F1
#
_entry.id   AF-A0A397VTX3-F1
#
_cell.length_a   1.000
_cell.length_b   1.000
_cell.length_c   1.000
_cell.angle_alpha   90.00
_cell.angle_beta   90.00
_cell.angle_gamma   90.00
#
_symmetry.space_group_name_H-M   'P 1'
#
loop_
_entity.id
_entity.type
_entity.pdbx_description
1 polymer ?
#
loop_
_entity_poly.entity_id
_entity_poly.type
_entity_poly.pdbx_seq_one_letter_code
_entity_poly.pdbx_strand_id
1 'polypeptide(L)'
;MDDSGRVNTLSNLSILENSKETDHGVLIRRILMSGMVKSYQSLSNPEHNQKKSIPYFDFEEYKKQLDEKAKRLKRGKLSDDVGLAVQQIIGILTKKRYRRGPPKHFEVARDDYENRLSEAISKKEKLLLVLPSFPVKCWNPLKVERRMPDLAELNCIGRLYLLCKEIELIYKPGAKIILIADGPIYADIFNEPLNVAIQYKQKVIDFIRQLGLDQYIIMHDMVDLISRNSADFVEAEEVAKMQVETFWRENPNNKHRLMLVENTMSNINVAAYPKDMLRAIFFDTKYNGDIVELNMAKDEICKQTEISAFKYATLLQAINSMELVMKCYPGCIRVTCHPKPGQLGLHLVSPNSRFNFPWNGVGVKKKNGEITVSLEDEVRRDKRYVAVYIEGEEFPFYYEEQ
;
A
#
# COMPACT_ATOMS: atom_id res chain seq x y z
N MET A 1 36.40 -33.47 7.31
CA MET A 1 36.82 -33.80 5.93
C MET A 1 35.70 -34.66 5.36
N ASP A 2 34.51 -34.11 5.18
CA ASP A 2 34.11 -33.02 4.27
C ASP A 2 33.76 -33.59 2.90
N ASP A 3 32.45 -33.68 2.62
CA ASP A 3 31.86 -33.26 1.34
C ASP A 3 30.33 -33.20 1.51
N SER A 4 29.84 -32.09 2.09
CA SER A 4 28.42 -31.73 2.15
C SER A 4 28.26 -30.33 1.57
N GLY A 5 28.35 -30.22 0.25
CA GLY A 5 28.20 -28.96 -0.47
C GLY A 5 27.54 -29.16 -1.83
N ARG A 6 26.22 -28.95 -1.88
CA ARG A 6 25.42 -28.41 -3.00
C ARG A 6 23.94 -28.65 -2.74
N VAL A 7 23.34 -27.77 -1.95
CA VAL A 7 21.88 -27.64 -1.84
C VAL A 7 21.42 -26.61 -2.88
N ASN A 8 20.53 -27.07 -3.76
CA ASN A 8 19.71 -26.37 -4.74
C ASN A 8 19.60 -24.83 -4.60
N THR A 9 20.16 -24.10 -5.57
CA THR A 9 20.10 -22.64 -5.73
C THR A 9 19.10 -22.16 -6.80
N LEU A 10 17.98 -22.84 -7.01
CA LEU A 10 17.01 -22.51 -8.09
C LEU A 10 15.59 -22.11 -7.61
N SER A 11 15.38 -21.80 -6.33
CA SER A 11 14.04 -21.47 -5.78
C SER A 11 13.66 -19.97 -5.77
N ASN A 12 14.49 -19.06 -6.30
CA ASN A 12 14.27 -17.61 -6.21
C ASN A 12 13.52 -16.95 -7.38
N LEU A 13 12.86 -17.75 -8.23
CA LEU A 13 11.95 -17.26 -9.28
C LEU A 13 10.53 -16.97 -8.77
N SER A 14 10.26 -16.99 -7.45
CA SER A 14 8.90 -16.94 -6.87
C SER A 14 8.07 -15.68 -7.16
N ILE A 15 8.65 -14.61 -7.71
CA ILE A 15 7.87 -13.45 -8.21
C ILE A 15 7.23 -13.75 -9.59
N LEU A 16 7.82 -14.67 -10.35
CA LEU A 16 7.49 -14.99 -11.74
C LEU A 16 7.10 -16.46 -11.98
N GLU A 17 7.45 -17.38 -11.07
CA GLU A 17 7.15 -18.81 -11.14
C GLU A 17 6.75 -19.38 -9.75
N ASN A 18 5.45 -19.43 -9.48
CA ASN A 18 4.72 -20.54 -8.85
C ASN A 18 3.35 -20.09 -8.31
N SER A 19 2.28 -20.42 -9.04
CA SER A 19 1.08 -21.01 -8.45
C SER A 19 0.22 -21.60 -9.57
N LYS A 20 0.00 -22.91 -9.51
CA LYS A 20 -1.10 -23.57 -10.24
C LYS A 20 -2.42 -22.89 -9.87
N GLU A 21 -3.25 -22.66 -10.89
CA GLU A 21 -4.67 -22.33 -10.86
C GLU A 21 -5.21 -21.57 -9.63
N THR A 22 -5.49 -20.28 -9.80
CA THR A 22 -6.86 -19.78 -9.63
C THR A 22 -6.98 -18.40 -10.27
N ASP A 23 -8.03 -18.23 -11.07
CA ASP A 23 -8.35 -17.10 -11.92
C ASP A 23 -8.76 -15.83 -11.14
N HIS A 24 -7.99 -15.46 -10.12
CA HIS A 24 -8.26 -14.28 -9.28
C HIS A 24 -7.65 -12.99 -9.84
N GLY A 25 -6.56 -13.10 -10.61
CA GLY A 25 -5.94 -11.96 -11.29
C GLY A 25 -6.83 -11.34 -12.36
N VAL A 26 -7.53 -12.17 -13.15
CA VAL A 26 -8.51 -11.72 -14.16
C VAL A 26 -9.75 -11.11 -13.52
N LEU A 27 -10.17 -11.62 -12.35
CA LEU A 27 -11.27 -11.04 -11.59
C LEU A 27 -10.91 -9.67 -11.01
N ILE A 28 -9.67 -9.46 -10.53
CA ILE A 28 -9.18 -8.15 -10.08
C ILE A 28 -8.99 -7.20 -11.28
N ARG A 29 -8.53 -7.70 -12.43
CA ARG A 29 -8.46 -6.96 -13.71
C ARG A 29 -9.85 -6.45 -14.12
N ARG A 30 -10.87 -7.32 -14.06
CA ARG A 30 -12.27 -6.92 -14.22
C ARG A 30 -12.74 -6.02 -13.07
N ILE A 31 -12.42 -6.22 -11.81
CA ILE A 31 -13.00 -5.38 -10.74
C ILE A 31 -12.38 -3.97 -10.69
N LEU A 32 -11.07 -3.84 -10.91
CA LEU A 32 -10.40 -2.54 -10.97
C LEU A 32 -10.70 -1.81 -12.28
N MET A 33 -10.51 -2.45 -13.45
CA MET A 33 -10.80 -1.83 -14.74
C MET A 33 -12.27 -1.85 -15.11
N SER A 34 -13.04 -2.93 -14.91
CA SER A 34 -14.51 -2.89 -15.15
C SER A 34 -15.29 -2.15 -14.06
N GLY A 35 -14.74 -2.01 -12.84
CA GLY A 35 -15.27 -1.05 -11.86
C GLY A 35 -15.00 0.39 -12.26
N MET A 36 -13.85 0.68 -12.88
CA MET A 36 -13.55 1.97 -13.52
C MET A 36 -14.42 2.20 -14.76
N VAL A 37 -14.49 1.26 -15.71
CA VAL A 37 -15.26 1.38 -16.95
C VAL A 37 -16.78 1.45 -16.72
N LYS A 38 -17.35 0.65 -15.79
CA LYS A 38 -18.80 0.72 -15.48
C LYS A 38 -19.23 1.96 -14.71
N SER A 39 -18.33 2.59 -13.94
CA SER A 39 -18.63 3.87 -13.27
C SER A 39 -18.45 5.06 -14.22
N TYR A 40 -17.51 4.99 -15.17
CA TYR A 40 -17.23 6.11 -16.07
C TYR A 40 -18.28 6.35 -17.16
N GLN A 41 -19.07 5.34 -17.56
CA GLN A 41 -20.23 5.57 -18.43
C GLN A 41 -21.32 6.45 -17.79
N SER A 42 -21.27 6.67 -16.45
CA SER A 42 -22.15 7.60 -15.72
C SER A 42 -21.54 8.99 -15.45
N LEU A 43 -20.32 9.28 -15.93
CA LEU A 43 -19.59 10.52 -15.61
C LEU A 43 -19.73 11.63 -16.66
N SER A 44 -20.97 11.89 -17.09
CA SER A 44 -21.31 13.10 -17.85
C SER A 44 -21.56 14.33 -16.96
N ASN A 45 -21.53 14.17 -15.63
CA ASN A 45 -21.79 15.26 -14.71
C ASN A 45 -20.58 16.23 -14.62
N PRO A 46 -20.80 17.55 -14.67
CA PRO A 46 -19.74 18.51 -14.39
C PRO A 46 -19.22 18.35 -12.95
N GLU A 47 -17.98 18.78 -12.70
CA GLU A 47 -17.48 18.90 -11.32
C GLU A 47 -18.40 19.80 -10.50
N HIS A 48 -18.71 19.38 -9.27
CA HIS A 48 -19.59 20.12 -8.39
C HIS A 48 -18.78 20.93 -7.38
N ASN A 49 -19.15 22.19 -7.18
CA ASN A 49 -18.34 23.19 -6.47
C ASN A 49 -18.65 23.32 -4.97
N GLN A 50 -19.29 22.33 -4.34
CA GLN A 50 -19.52 22.42 -2.89
C GLN A 50 -18.22 22.21 -2.11
N LYS A 51 -17.80 23.29 -1.45
CA LYS A 51 -16.58 23.35 -0.64
C LYS A 51 -16.91 23.80 0.77
N LYS A 52 -16.22 23.21 1.73
CA LYS A 52 -16.20 23.60 3.14
C LYS A 52 -14.76 23.86 3.53
N SER A 53 -14.52 24.87 4.34
CA SER A 53 -13.20 25.15 4.90
C SER A 53 -13.24 24.97 6.42
N ILE A 54 -12.18 24.41 6.96
CA ILE A 54 -11.92 24.29 8.40
C ILE A 54 -10.57 24.96 8.71
N PRO A 55 -10.42 25.67 9.83
CA PRO A 55 -9.17 26.36 10.15
C PRO A 55 -8.01 25.38 10.35
N TYR A 56 -8.30 24.21 10.93
CA TYR A 56 -7.35 23.12 11.11
C TYR A 56 -8.10 21.78 11.25
N PHE A 57 -7.39 20.67 11.11
CA PHE A 57 -7.89 19.35 11.47
C PHE A 57 -7.60 19.05 12.95
N ASP A 58 -8.62 18.70 13.72
CA ASP A 58 -8.48 18.41 15.15
C ASP A 58 -7.93 16.99 15.40
N PHE A 59 -6.60 16.90 15.54
CA PHE A 59 -5.91 15.64 15.83
C PHE A 59 -6.21 15.09 17.22
N GLU A 60 -6.49 15.96 18.21
CA GLU A 60 -6.78 15.53 19.58
C GLU A 60 -8.15 14.85 19.67
N GLU A 61 -9.18 15.44 19.07
CA GLU A 61 -10.50 14.85 18.99
C GLU A 61 -10.48 13.57 18.15
N TYR A 62 -9.73 13.54 17.04
CA TYR A 62 -9.54 12.31 16.27
C TYR A 62 -8.87 11.20 17.10
N LYS A 63 -7.83 11.53 17.86
CA LYS A 63 -7.16 10.59 18.77
C LYS A 63 -8.08 10.09 19.88
N LYS A 64 -8.90 10.96 20.47
CA LYS A 64 -9.91 10.58 21.46
C LYS A 64 -10.91 9.57 20.89
N GLN A 65 -11.39 9.80 19.67
CA GLN A 65 -12.26 8.84 18.98
C GLN A 65 -11.58 7.49 18.73
N LEU A 66 -10.27 7.48 18.40
CA LEU A 66 -9.50 6.25 18.27
C LEU A 66 -9.38 5.51 19.62
N ASP A 67 -9.15 6.22 20.71
CA ASP A 67 -9.05 5.61 22.05
C ASP A 67 -10.39 5.06 22.54
N GLU A 68 -11.50 5.72 22.23
CA GLU A 68 -12.83 5.18 22.48
C GLU A 68 -13.09 3.91 21.67
N LYS A 69 -12.67 3.87 20.39
CA LYS A 69 -12.72 2.66 19.58
C LYS A 69 -11.85 1.55 20.19
N ALA A 70 -10.66 1.88 20.69
CA ALA A 70 -9.77 0.93 21.35
C ALA A 70 -10.39 0.33 22.62
N LYS A 71 -11.08 1.14 23.44
CA LYS A 71 -11.80 0.68 24.64
C LYS A 71 -12.94 -0.30 24.34
N ARG A 72 -13.54 -0.21 23.14
CA ARG A 72 -14.62 -1.10 22.67
C ARG A 72 -14.12 -2.40 22.03
N LEU A 73 -12.80 -2.56 21.86
CA LEU A 73 -12.24 -3.83 21.38
C LEU A 73 -12.58 -4.94 22.38
N LYS A 74 -13.03 -6.09 21.86
CA LYS A 74 -13.34 -7.24 22.71
C LYS A 74 -12.10 -7.60 23.53
N ARG A 75 -12.23 -7.62 24.86
CA ARG A 75 -11.19 -8.09 25.76
C ARG A 75 -10.90 -9.55 25.42
N GLY A 76 -9.75 -9.82 24.82
CA GLY A 76 -9.15 -11.12 25.00
C GLY A 76 -8.63 -11.23 26.43
N LYS A 77 -8.54 -12.45 26.96
CA LYS A 77 -7.91 -12.65 28.26
C LYS A 77 -6.40 -12.58 28.06
N LEU A 78 -5.72 -11.73 28.82
CA LEU A 78 -4.26 -11.80 28.97
C LEU A 78 -3.89 -13.25 29.30
N SER A 79 -2.92 -13.79 28.58
CA SER A 79 -2.45 -15.15 28.75
C SER A 79 -0.95 -15.14 29.04
N ASP A 80 -0.55 -15.77 30.13
CA ASP A 80 0.85 -16.06 30.41
C ASP A 80 1.32 -17.33 29.67
N ASP A 81 0.39 -18.12 29.13
CA ASP A 81 0.69 -19.24 28.25
C ASP A 81 1.03 -18.74 26.84
N VAL A 82 2.25 -19.06 26.39
CA VAL A 82 2.80 -18.63 25.10
C VAL A 82 1.97 -19.18 23.93
N GLY A 83 1.60 -20.46 23.97
CA GLY A 83 0.86 -21.10 22.89
C GLY A 83 -0.53 -20.48 22.70
N LEU A 84 -1.24 -20.23 23.79
CA LEU A 84 -2.55 -19.57 23.77
C LEU A 84 -2.44 -18.11 23.30
N ALA A 85 -1.40 -17.38 23.74
CA ALA A 85 -1.16 -16.02 23.28
C ALA A 85 -0.89 -15.97 21.76
N VAL A 86 -0.03 -16.85 21.24
CA VAL A 86 0.23 -17.01 19.80
C VAL A 86 -1.07 -17.26 19.05
N GLN A 87 -1.86 -18.25 19.48
CA GLN A 87 -3.13 -18.60 18.85
C GLN A 87 -4.09 -17.40 18.80
N GLN A 88 -4.21 -16.65 19.90
CA GLN A 88 -5.07 -15.49 19.99
C GLN A 88 -4.59 -14.33 19.11
N ILE A 89 -3.27 -14.09 19.03
CA ILE A 89 -2.67 -13.05 18.19
C ILE A 89 -2.83 -13.39 16.70
N ILE A 90 -2.60 -14.64 16.28
CA ILE A 90 -2.94 -15.09 14.93
C ILE A 90 -4.43 -14.92 14.65
N GLY A 91 -5.27 -15.24 15.63
CA GLY A 91 -6.71 -14.99 15.57
C GLY A 91 -7.07 -13.51 15.35
N ILE A 92 -6.28 -12.56 15.89
CA ILE A 92 -6.42 -11.12 15.64
C ILE A 92 -5.95 -10.75 14.24
N LEU A 93 -4.72 -11.14 13.87
CA LEU A 93 -4.10 -10.80 12.59
C LEU A 93 -4.90 -11.32 11.39
N THR A 94 -5.65 -12.40 11.59
CA THR A 94 -6.46 -13.03 10.54
C THR A 94 -7.93 -12.57 10.51
N LYS A 95 -8.37 -11.70 11.44
CA LYS A 95 -9.75 -11.15 11.44
C LYS A 95 -10.04 -10.43 10.13
N LYS A 96 -11.25 -10.59 9.59
CA LYS A 96 -11.69 -9.93 8.33
C LYS A 96 -11.44 -8.42 8.31
N ARG A 97 -11.49 -7.74 9.46
CA ARG A 97 -11.25 -6.29 9.55
C ARG A 97 -9.79 -5.86 9.35
N TYR A 98 -8.84 -6.77 9.58
CA TYR A 98 -7.40 -6.52 9.41
C TYR A 98 -6.81 -7.30 8.25
N ARG A 99 -7.18 -8.56 8.06
CA ARG A 99 -6.58 -9.42 7.06
C ARG A 99 -7.08 -9.07 5.65
N ARG A 100 -6.15 -8.70 4.77
CA ARG A 100 -6.38 -8.59 3.33
C ARG A 100 -6.01 -9.90 2.63
N GLY A 101 -6.74 -10.23 1.55
CA GLY A 101 -6.49 -11.41 0.73
C GLY A 101 -7.31 -12.62 1.18
N PRO A 102 -7.13 -13.80 0.57
CA PRO A 102 -7.76 -15.06 1.00
C PRO A 102 -7.12 -15.63 2.30
N PRO A 103 -7.89 -16.30 3.18
CA PRO A 103 -7.31 -16.97 4.36
C PRO A 103 -6.21 -17.97 4.02
N LYS A 104 -6.37 -18.71 2.91
CA LYS A 104 -5.39 -19.69 2.42
C LYS A 104 -3.98 -19.12 2.19
N HIS A 105 -3.83 -17.82 1.95
CA HIS A 105 -2.49 -17.23 1.79
C HIS A 105 -1.69 -17.28 3.09
N PHE A 106 -2.35 -17.08 4.23
CA PHE A 106 -1.71 -17.12 5.54
C PHE A 106 -1.36 -18.55 5.96
N GLU A 107 -2.25 -19.52 5.70
CA GLU A 107 -2.05 -20.92 6.12
C GLU A 107 -0.75 -21.54 5.58
N VAL A 108 -0.29 -21.14 4.39
CA VAL A 108 0.97 -21.63 3.79
C VAL A 108 2.21 -21.30 4.64
N ALA A 109 2.20 -20.17 5.36
CA ALA A 109 3.32 -19.73 6.18
C ALA A 109 2.97 -19.72 7.68
N ARG A 110 1.86 -20.34 8.08
CA ARG A 110 1.36 -20.25 9.45
C ARG A 110 2.42 -20.61 10.48
N ASP A 111 3.12 -21.72 10.27
CA ASP A 111 4.14 -22.23 11.20
C ASP A 111 5.30 -21.24 11.38
N ASP A 112 5.75 -20.56 10.31
CA ASP A 112 6.80 -19.53 10.41
C ASP A 112 6.32 -18.34 11.26
N TYR A 113 5.09 -17.88 11.07
CA TYR A 113 4.52 -16.79 11.88
C TYR A 113 4.32 -17.21 13.33
N GLU A 114 3.82 -18.43 13.58
CA GLU A 114 3.64 -18.96 14.94
C GLU A 114 4.99 -19.12 15.65
N ASN A 115 6.03 -19.58 14.96
CA ASN A 115 7.38 -19.70 15.52
C ASN A 115 7.97 -18.33 15.90
N ARG A 116 7.88 -17.33 15.02
CA ARG A 116 8.37 -15.97 15.30
C ARG A 116 7.63 -15.32 16.47
N LEU A 117 6.30 -15.50 16.52
CA LEU A 117 5.49 -15.02 17.64
C LEU A 117 5.87 -15.72 18.94
N SER A 118 6.01 -17.05 18.92
CA SER A 118 6.39 -17.85 20.08
C SER A 118 7.75 -17.42 20.63
N GLU A 119 8.73 -17.20 19.77
CA GLU A 119 10.06 -16.74 20.15
C GLU A 119 10.01 -15.36 20.83
N ALA A 120 9.34 -14.38 20.19
CA ALA A 120 9.25 -13.03 20.73
C ALA A 120 8.45 -12.96 22.04
N ILE A 121 7.34 -13.72 22.14
CA ILE A 121 6.50 -13.77 23.35
C ILE A 121 7.26 -14.44 24.50
N SER A 122 8.00 -15.54 24.23
CA SER A 122 8.80 -16.22 25.25
C SER A 122 9.89 -15.32 25.83
N LYS A 123 10.44 -14.41 25.02
CA LYS A 123 11.42 -13.39 25.43
C LYS A 123 10.80 -12.15 26.07
N LYS A 124 9.46 -12.06 26.13
CA LYS A 124 8.72 -10.87 26.61
C LYS A 124 9.03 -9.59 25.82
N GLU A 125 9.40 -9.74 24.55
CA GLU A 125 9.74 -8.63 23.65
C GLU A 125 8.50 -8.08 22.95
N LYS A 126 8.52 -6.78 22.60
CA LYS A 126 7.43 -6.19 21.80
C LYS A 126 7.44 -6.79 20.39
N LEU A 127 6.27 -7.20 19.89
CA LEU A 127 6.15 -7.78 18.56
C LEU A 127 6.40 -6.73 17.49
N LEU A 128 7.38 -6.95 16.62
CA LEU A 128 7.68 -6.03 15.51
C LEU A 128 6.92 -6.47 14.27
N LEU A 129 5.95 -5.65 13.83
CA LEU A 129 5.25 -5.85 12.56
C LEU A 129 5.82 -4.89 11.53
N VAL A 130 6.48 -5.42 10.50
CA VAL A 130 7.21 -4.58 9.53
C VAL A 130 6.44 -4.51 8.21
N LEU A 131 6.13 -3.28 7.77
CA LEU A 131 5.25 -3.00 6.63
C LEU A 131 5.89 -2.00 5.65
N PRO A 132 6.47 -2.48 4.53
CA PRO A 132 6.76 -1.64 3.37
C PRO A 132 5.47 -1.00 2.83
N SER A 133 5.39 0.33 2.86
CA SER A 133 4.19 1.11 2.51
C SER A 133 4.44 2.62 2.56
N PHE A 134 3.42 3.42 2.25
CA PHE A 134 3.46 4.88 2.24
C PHE A 134 4.53 5.43 1.29
N PRO A 135 4.42 5.16 -0.03
CA PRO A 135 5.37 5.68 -1.00
C PRO A 135 5.22 7.20 -1.15
N VAL A 136 4.20 7.61 -1.89
CA VAL A 136 3.77 9.00 -2.11
C VAL A 136 2.34 8.95 -2.65
N LYS A 137 1.59 10.05 -2.58
CA LYS A 137 0.32 10.18 -3.33
C LYS A 137 0.57 9.95 -4.82
N CYS A 138 -0.24 9.08 -5.42
CA CYS A 138 -0.13 8.73 -6.83
C CYS A 138 -0.23 9.97 -7.73
N TRP A 139 0.70 10.10 -8.68
CA TRP A 139 0.78 11.21 -9.63
C TRP A 139 -0.18 11.06 -10.83
N ASN A 140 -1.40 10.59 -10.55
CA ASN A 140 -2.47 10.47 -11.53
C ASN A 140 -3.68 11.31 -11.05
N PRO A 141 -4.02 12.42 -11.74
CA PRO A 141 -5.08 13.33 -11.32
C PRO A 141 -6.48 12.74 -11.42
N LEU A 142 -6.64 11.57 -12.06
CA LEU A 142 -7.91 10.80 -12.00
C LEU A 142 -8.06 10.03 -10.68
N LYS A 143 -6.98 9.87 -9.91
CA LYS A 143 -6.96 9.20 -8.62
C LYS A 143 -6.93 10.19 -7.49
N VAL A 144 -5.98 11.13 -7.53
CA VAL A 144 -5.77 12.16 -6.51
C VAL A 144 -4.88 13.29 -7.03
N GLU A 145 -5.24 14.53 -6.72
CA GLU A 145 -4.48 15.72 -7.10
C GLU A 145 -3.56 16.19 -5.97
N ARG A 146 -4.00 16.03 -4.72
CA ARG A 146 -3.18 16.35 -3.54
C ARG A 146 -1.90 15.51 -3.53
N ARG A 147 -0.77 16.13 -3.16
CA ARG A 147 0.54 15.45 -3.03
C ARG A 147 0.92 15.06 -1.60
N MET A 148 0.41 15.77 -0.60
CA MET A 148 0.65 15.47 0.81
C MET A 148 -0.37 14.47 1.36
N PRO A 149 -0.04 13.75 2.45
CA PRO A 149 -1.00 12.88 3.14
C PRO A 149 -2.30 13.60 3.49
N ASP A 150 -3.39 12.84 3.51
CA ASP A 150 -4.73 13.33 3.80
C ASP A 150 -5.43 12.42 4.83
N LEU A 151 -6.76 12.57 5.00
CA LEU A 151 -7.51 11.75 5.96
C LEU A 151 -7.40 10.24 5.70
N ALA A 152 -7.12 9.80 4.47
CA ALA A 152 -6.89 8.40 4.13
C ALA A 152 -5.65 7.83 4.83
N GLU A 153 -4.52 8.53 4.75
CA GLU A 153 -3.29 8.15 5.45
C GLU A 153 -3.47 8.24 6.97
N LEU A 154 -4.13 9.29 7.45
CA LEU A 154 -4.42 9.47 8.87
C LEU A 154 -5.26 8.30 9.44
N ASN A 155 -6.28 7.89 8.69
CA ASN A 155 -7.11 6.75 9.05
C ASN A 155 -6.36 5.42 8.95
N CYS A 156 -5.41 5.28 8.03
CA CYS A 156 -4.51 4.12 8.00
C CYS A 156 -3.68 4.01 9.29
N ILE A 157 -3.06 5.12 9.72
CA ILE A 157 -2.30 5.20 10.99
C ILE A 157 -3.20 4.80 12.16
N GLY A 158 -4.41 5.34 12.25
CA GLY A 158 -5.39 5.00 13.29
C GLY A 158 -5.77 3.52 13.31
N ARG A 159 -5.93 2.89 12.13
CA ARG A 159 -6.22 1.46 12.02
C ARG A 159 -5.07 0.58 12.48
N LEU A 160 -3.83 0.94 12.13
CA LEU A 160 -2.62 0.26 12.58
C LEU A 160 -2.46 0.37 14.10
N TYR A 161 -2.76 1.54 14.67
CA TYR A 161 -2.81 1.72 16.12
C TYR A 161 -3.83 0.80 16.81
N LEU A 162 -5.06 0.70 16.27
CA LEU A 162 -6.08 -0.20 16.81
C LEU A 162 -5.65 -1.67 16.78
N LEU A 163 -4.91 -2.10 15.75
CA LEU A 163 -4.32 -3.44 15.69
C LEU A 163 -3.32 -3.63 16.85
N CYS A 164 -2.41 -2.70 17.07
CA CYS A 164 -1.47 -2.75 18.21
C CYS A 164 -2.20 -2.82 19.56
N LYS A 165 -3.24 -2.00 19.76
CA LYS A 165 -4.04 -2.01 21.00
C LYS A 165 -4.74 -3.34 21.20
N GLU A 166 -5.22 -3.97 20.15
CA GLU A 166 -5.87 -5.27 20.26
C GLU A 166 -4.91 -6.38 20.64
N ILE A 167 -3.69 -6.37 20.09
CA ILE A 167 -2.62 -7.29 20.48
C ILE A 167 -2.23 -7.07 21.95
N GLU A 168 -2.15 -5.81 22.40
CA GLU A 168 -1.82 -5.45 23.79
C GLU A 168 -2.82 -6.00 24.82
N LEU A 169 -4.07 -6.27 24.41
CA LEU A 169 -5.08 -6.92 25.27
C LEU A 169 -4.79 -8.40 25.52
N ILE A 170 -3.98 -9.04 24.65
CA ILE A 170 -3.57 -10.45 24.76
C ILE A 170 -2.20 -10.57 25.41
N TYR A 171 -1.29 -9.70 25.01
CA TYR A 171 0.12 -9.77 25.31
C TYR A 171 0.63 -8.40 25.74
N LYS A 172 1.00 -8.25 27.00
CA LYS A 172 1.21 -6.94 27.64
C LYS A 172 2.30 -6.07 26.98
N PRO A 173 3.46 -6.61 26.52
CA PRO A 173 4.42 -5.83 25.74
C PRO A 173 3.85 -5.30 24.41
N GLY A 174 2.81 -5.95 23.88
CA GLY A 174 2.06 -5.51 22.70
C GLY A 174 2.85 -5.63 21.40
N ALA A 175 2.51 -4.76 20.46
CA ALA A 175 3.13 -4.70 19.14
C ALA A 175 3.58 -3.29 18.78
N LYS A 176 4.60 -3.19 17.92
CA LYS A 176 5.03 -1.97 17.24
C LYS A 176 4.97 -2.20 15.73
N ILE A 177 4.35 -1.27 15.00
CA ILE A 177 4.42 -1.22 13.55
C ILE A 177 5.68 -0.45 13.15
N ILE A 178 6.47 -1.07 12.28
CA ILE A 178 7.59 -0.44 11.60
C ILE A 178 7.18 -0.23 10.15
N LEU A 179 6.84 1.00 9.79
CA LEU A 179 6.58 1.39 8.41
C LEU A 179 7.92 1.56 7.69
N ILE A 180 8.06 0.98 6.50
CA ILE A 180 9.20 1.24 5.62
C ILE A 180 8.67 2.04 4.43
N ALA A 181 8.94 3.34 4.43
CA ALA A 181 8.63 4.26 3.36
C ALA A 181 9.38 3.84 2.09
N ASP A 182 8.67 3.58 1.01
CA ASP A 182 9.24 3.12 -0.26
C ASP A 182 9.12 4.17 -1.39
N GLY A 183 8.68 5.39 -1.06
CA GLY A 183 8.51 6.47 -2.04
C GLY A 183 9.83 6.94 -2.65
N PRO A 184 10.83 7.32 -1.84
CA PRO A 184 12.09 7.84 -2.35
C PRO A 184 12.81 6.89 -3.32
N ILE A 185 12.74 5.58 -3.08
CA ILE A 185 13.35 4.58 -3.97
C ILE A 185 12.57 4.38 -5.27
N TYR A 186 11.26 4.66 -5.28
CA TYR A 186 10.42 4.57 -6.47
C TYR A 186 10.39 5.85 -7.30
N ALA A 187 10.87 6.98 -6.75
CA ALA A 187 10.74 8.29 -7.38
C ALA A 187 11.22 8.33 -8.84
N ASP A 188 12.45 7.86 -9.11
CA ASP A 188 12.97 7.78 -10.50
C ASP A 188 12.15 6.82 -11.37
N ILE A 189 11.74 5.68 -10.80
CA ILE A 189 11.02 4.62 -11.52
C ILE A 189 9.69 5.14 -12.06
N PHE A 190 8.93 5.89 -11.26
CA PHE A 190 7.61 6.40 -11.64
C PHE A 190 7.64 7.85 -12.15
N ASN A 191 8.83 8.43 -12.34
CA ASN A 191 9.06 9.82 -12.75
C ASN A 191 8.41 10.84 -11.78
N GLU A 192 8.55 10.59 -10.48
CA GLU A 192 8.00 11.42 -9.41
C GLU A 192 9.12 12.28 -8.78
N PRO A 193 8.84 13.53 -8.37
CA PRO A 193 9.83 14.36 -7.70
C PRO A 193 10.24 13.78 -6.33
N LEU A 194 11.52 13.43 -6.19
CA LEU A 194 12.10 12.86 -4.96
C LEU A 194 11.83 13.73 -3.73
N ASN A 195 11.93 15.05 -3.86
CA ASN A 195 11.66 15.99 -2.76
C ASN A 195 10.21 15.87 -2.24
N VAL A 196 9.24 15.57 -3.10
CA VAL A 196 7.84 15.37 -2.71
C VAL A 196 7.67 14.06 -1.96
N ALA A 197 8.33 12.98 -2.38
CA ALA A 197 8.31 11.71 -1.64
C ALA A 197 8.91 11.85 -0.22
N ILE A 198 10.02 12.59 -0.10
CA ILE A 198 10.64 12.91 1.20
C ILE A 198 9.69 13.73 2.08
N GLN A 199 9.07 14.77 1.53
CA GLN A 199 8.10 15.61 2.26
C GLN A 199 6.86 14.82 2.67
N TYR A 200 6.34 13.95 1.80
CA TYR A 200 5.22 13.07 2.08
C TYR A 200 5.53 12.16 3.28
N LYS A 201 6.69 11.48 3.27
CA LYS A 201 7.17 10.69 4.42
C LYS A 201 7.21 11.52 5.70
N GLN A 202 7.78 12.72 5.65
CA GLN A 202 7.87 13.59 6.82
C GLN A 202 6.48 13.98 7.35
N LYS A 203 5.51 14.27 6.48
CA LYS A 203 4.13 14.57 6.89
C LYS A 203 3.41 13.37 7.50
N VAL A 204 3.67 12.14 7.04
CA VAL A 204 3.16 10.93 7.69
C VAL A 204 3.74 10.79 9.10
N ILE A 205 5.05 11.05 9.28
CA ILE A 205 5.70 11.08 10.60
C ILE A 205 5.07 12.14 11.49
N ASP A 206 4.79 13.33 10.94
CA ASP A 206 4.13 14.40 11.68
C ASP A 206 2.72 14.01 12.14
N PHE A 207 1.95 13.28 11.32
CA PHE A 207 0.63 12.73 11.74
C PHE A 207 0.78 11.73 12.89
N ILE A 208 1.77 10.83 12.83
CA ILE A 208 2.04 9.87 13.91
C ILE A 208 2.32 10.62 15.23
N ARG A 209 3.15 11.66 15.17
CA ARG A 209 3.51 12.50 16.33
C ARG A 209 2.33 13.31 16.88
N GLN A 210 1.56 13.95 16.00
CA GLN A 210 0.37 14.72 16.40
C GLN A 210 -0.70 13.84 17.06
N LEU A 211 -0.78 12.57 16.67
CA LEU A 211 -1.63 11.59 17.35
C LEU A 211 -1.00 10.99 18.62
N GLY A 212 0.26 11.29 18.95
CA GLY A 212 0.99 10.72 20.08
C GLY A 212 1.23 9.22 19.96
N LEU A 213 1.50 8.73 18.75
CA LEU A 213 1.55 7.29 18.43
C LEU A 213 2.97 6.72 18.25
N ASP A 214 4.03 7.47 18.52
CA ASP A 214 5.44 7.07 18.32
C ASP A 214 5.83 5.77 19.05
N GLN A 215 5.17 5.47 20.17
CA GLN A 215 5.39 4.23 20.92
C GLN A 215 4.83 2.97 20.23
N TYR A 216 3.90 3.15 19.28
CA TYR A 216 3.19 2.12 18.53
C TYR A 216 3.63 2.05 17.07
N ILE A 217 3.96 3.18 16.44
CA ILE A 217 4.26 3.26 15.02
C ILE A 217 5.51 4.10 14.83
N ILE A 218 6.50 3.55 14.12
CA ILE A 218 7.69 4.27 13.65
C ILE A 218 7.83 4.10 12.14
N MET A 219 8.53 5.02 11.50
CA MET A 219 8.74 5.01 10.05
C MET A 219 10.23 5.13 9.73
N HIS A 220 10.72 4.24 8.87
CA HIS A 220 12.07 4.25 8.31
C HIS A 220 12.00 4.35 6.78
N ASP A 221 13.11 4.68 6.14
CA ASP A 221 13.19 4.74 4.68
C ASP A 221 13.76 3.45 4.10
N MET A 222 13.20 2.97 2.98
CA MET A 222 13.76 1.84 2.23
C MET A 222 15.17 2.16 1.73
N VAL A 223 15.44 3.42 1.36
CA VAL A 223 16.77 3.87 0.95
C VAL A 223 17.78 3.64 2.08
N ASP A 224 17.44 3.98 3.33
CA ASP A 224 18.33 3.77 4.48
C ASP A 224 18.59 2.28 4.76
N LEU A 225 17.63 1.41 4.50
CA LEU A 225 17.82 -0.04 4.63
C LEU A 225 18.77 -0.57 3.56
N ILE A 226 18.61 -0.12 2.31
CA ILE A 226 19.48 -0.51 1.19
C ILE A 226 20.89 0.04 1.38
N SER A 227 21.05 1.31 1.75
CA SER A 227 22.36 1.91 1.98
C SER A 227 23.17 1.18 3.06
N ARG A 228 22.50 0.65 4.10
CA ARG A 228 23.15 -0.18 5.13
C ARG A 228 23.56 -1.58 4.65
N ASN A 229 23.02 -2.04 3.52
CA ASN A 229 23.30 -3.34 2.91
C ASN A 229 23.74 -3.17 1.44
N SER A 230 24.49 -2.09 1.15
CA SER A 230 24.71 -1.63 -0.22
C SER A 230 25.50 -2.63 -1.07
N ALA A 231 26.50 -3.31 -0.50
CA ALA A 231 27.30 -4.30 -1.21
C ALA A 231 26.42 -5.46 -1.71
N ASP A 232 25.62 -6.04 -0.81
CA ASP A 232 24.69 -7.12 -1.15
C ASP A 232 23.61 -6.66 -2.13
N PHE A 233 23.15 -5.42 -2.00
CA PHE A 233 22.14 -4.87 -2.89
C PHE A 233 22.66 -4.70 -4.32
N VAL A 234 23.89 -4.21 -4.50
CA VAL A 234 24.51 -4.07 -5.84
C VAL A 234 24.62 -5.43 -6.53
N GLU A 235 25.09 -6.45 -5.82
CA GLU A 235 25.17 -7.82 -6.35
C GLU A 235 23.77 -8.36 -6.70
N ALA A 236 22.81 -8.20 -5.78
CA ALA A 236 21.43 -8.64 -5.98
C ALA A 236 20.75 -7.92 -7.17
N GLU A 237 21.02 -6.63 -7.36
CA GLU A 237 20.47 -5.81 -8.45
C GLU A 237 21.03 -6.25 -9.81
N GLU A 238 22.33 -6.52 -9.91
CA GLU A 238 22.94 -7.02 -11.15
C GLU A 238 22.33 -8.37 -11.57
N VAL A 239 22.22 -9.31 -10.62
CA VAL A 239 21.58 -10.61 -10.86
C VAL A 239 20.10 -10.45 -11.22
N ALA A 240 19.36 -9.61 -10.48
CA ALA A 240 17.96 -9.35 -10.74
C ALA A 240 17.74 -8.76 -12.13
N LYS A 241 18.60 -7.85 -12.57
CA LYS A 241 18.52 -7.24 -13.91
C LYS A 241 18.66 -8.31 -14.99
N MET A 242 19.69 -9.15 -14.94
CA MET A 242 19.88 -10.23 -15.92
C MET A 242 18.70 -11.19 -15.98
N GLN A 243 18.15 -11.57 -14.82
CA GLN A 243 16.99 -12.46 -14.73
C GLN A 243 15.73 -11.82 -15.32
N VAL A 244 15.45 -10.57 -14.94
CA VAL A 244 14.27 -9.85 -15.40
C VAL A 244 14.38 -9.55 -16.90
N GLU A 245 15.54 -9.16 -17.43
CA GLU A 245 15.75 -8.95 -18.88
C GLU A 245 15.46 -10.20 -19.69
N THR A 246 16.01 -11.34 -19.26
CA THR A 246 15.79 -12.64 -19.89
C THR A 246 14.31 -12.98 -19.88
N PHE A 247 13.67 -12.89 -18.71
CA PHE A 247 12.24 -13.16 -18.57
C PHE A 247 11.39 -12.22 -19.44
N TRP A 248 11.67 -10.92 -19.45
CA TRP A 248 10.90 -9.92 -20.20
C TRP A 248 10.94 -10.17 -21.70
N ARG A 249 12.12 -10.54 -22.22
CA ARG A 249 12.35 -10.86 -23.63
C ARG A 249 11.65 -12.15 -24.06
N GLU A 250 11.76 -13.21 -23.25
CA GLU A 250 11.28 -14.54 -23.60
C GLU A 250 9.79 -14.73 -23.31
N ASN A 251 9.21 -13.89 -22.45
CA ASN A 251 7.84 -14.04 -21.97
C ASN A 251 6.96 -12.78 -22.21
N PRO A 252 6.89 -12.24 -23.45
CA PRO A 252 6.18 -10.99 -23.71
C PRO A 252 4.68 -11.06 -23.35
N ASN A 253 4.06 -12.23 -23.52
CA ASN A 253 2.63 -12.45 -23.27
C ASN A 253 2.34 -13.06 -21.89
N ASN A 254 3.32 -13.13 -20.99
CA ASN A 254 3.09 -13.68 -19.65
C ASN A 254 2.10 -12.83 -18.86
N LYS A 255 1.09 -13.49 -18.27
CA LYS A 255 -0.01 -12.82 -17.57
C LYS A 255 0.46 -11.95 -16.40
N HIS A 256 1.48 -12.37 -15.66
CA HIS A 256 2.01 -11.63 -14.52
C HIS A 256 2.78 -10.39 -14.97
N ARG A 257 3.58 -10.51 -16.04
CA ARG A 257 4.23 -9.36 -16.69
C ARG A 257 3.18 -8.34 -17.14
N LEU A 258 2.20 -8.77 -17.92
CA LEU A 258 1.14 -7.90 -18.43
C LEU A 258 0.34 -7.22 -17.31
N MET A 259 0.06 -7.94 -16.22
CA MET A 259 -0.60 -7.38 -15.04
C MET A 259 0.29 -6.36 -14.32
N LEU A 260 1.60 -6.57 -14.26
CA LEU A 260 2.54 -5.61 -13.66
C LEU A 260 2.60 -4.32 -14.48
N VAL A 261 2.70 -4.43 -15.82
CA VAL A 261 2.69 -3.30 -16.74
C VAL A 261 1.40 -2.49 -16.58
N GLU A 262 0.24 -3.14 -16.58
CA GLU A 262 -1.05 -2.47 -16.40
C GLU A 262 -1.19 -1.79 -15.03
N ASN A 263 -0.78 -2.47 -13.95
CA ASN A 263 -0.78 -1.86 -12.63
C ASN A 263 0.14 -0.64 -12.60
N THR A 264 1.31 -0.72 -13.25
CA THR A 264 2.26 0.39 -13.37
C THR A 264 1.63 1.58 -14.11
N MET A 265 0.90 1.33 -15.20
CA MET A 265 0.23 2.37 -15.98
C MET A 265 -0.70 3.23 -15.13
N SER A 266 -1.41 2.60 -14.18
CA SER A 266 -2.32 3.30 -13.27
C SER A 266 -1.63 4.08 -12.14
N ASN A 267 -0.30 3.99 -12.01
CA ASN A 267 0.48 4.59 -10.93
C ASN A 267 1.64 5.49 -11.40
N ILE A 268 2.06 5.45 -12.66
CA ILE A 268 3.08 6.37 -13.19
C ILE A 268 2.64 7.84 -13.12
N ASN A 269 3.62 8.74 -13.09
CA ASN A 269 3.35 10.17 -13.15
C ASN A 269 2.79 10.57 -14.52
N VAL A 270 1.52 10.96 -14.50
CA VAL A 270 0.77 11.49 -15.64
C VAL A 270 0.12 12.84 -15.30
N ALA A 271 0.63 13.53 -14.28
CA ALA A 271 0.04 14.76 -13.76
C ALA A 271 0.12 15.94 -14.74
N ALA A 272 1.01 15.88 -15.74
CA ALA A 272 1.13 16.90 -16.77
C ALA A 272 0.02 16.83 -17.83
N TYR A 273 -0.70 15.71 -17.93
CA TYR A 273 -1.72 15.52 -18.95
C TYR A 273 -3.10 16.00 -18.46
N PRO A 274 -3.90 16.65 -19.32
CA PRO A 274 -5.28 17.00 -19.01
C PRO A 274 -6.14 15.79 -18.63
N LYS A 275 -7.05 15.95 -17.67
CA LYS A 275 -7.88 14.85 -17.16
C LYS A 275 -8.77 14.22 -18.25
N ASP A 276 -9.31 15.00 -19.18
CA ASP A 276 -10.13 14.50 -20.28
C ASP A 276 -9.32 13.64 -21.27
N MET A 277 -8.08 14.04 -21.57
CA MET A 277 -7.12 13.22 -22.31
C MET A 277 -6.83 11.90 -21.57
N LEU A 278 -6.54 11.96 -20.26
CA LEU A 278 -6.29 10.76 -19.46
C LEU A 278 -7.50 9.82 -19.40
N ARG A 279 -8.72 10.34 -19.33
CA ARG A 279 -9.93 9.52 -19.41
C ARG A 279 -10.06 8.84 -20.76
N ALA A 280 -9.75 9.53 -21.86
CA ALA A 280 -9.75 8.94 -23.19
C ALA A 280 -8.69 7.82 -23.30
N ILE A 281 -7.50 8.03 -22.76
CA ILE A 281 -6.40 7.04 -22.80
C ILE A 281 -6.72 5.81 -21.93
N PHE A 282 -7.17 6.00 -20.69
CA PHE A 282 -7.33 4.90 -19.74
C PHE A 282 -8.70 4.21 -19.80
N PHE A 283 -9.74 4.92 -20.26
CA PHE A 283 -11.12 4.45 -20.21
C PHE A 283 -11.85 4.52 -21.55
N ASP A 284 -11.14 4.85 -22.65
CA ASP A 284 -11.69 4.91 -24.01
C ASP A 284 -12.90 5.85 -24.13
N THR A 285 -12.89 6.95 -23.37
CA THR A 285 -13.93 7.98 -23.45
C THR A 285 -13.76 8.87 -24.67
N LYS A 286 -14.85 9.46 -25.17
CA LYS A 286 -14.80 10.45 -26.26
C LYS A 286 -13.86 11.61 -25.89
N TYR A 287 -12.86 11.86 -26.74
CA TYR A 287 -11.99 13.03 -26.67
C TYR A 287 -12.38 14.02 -27.77
N ASN A 288 -12.50 15.30 -27.42
CA ASN A 288 -12.87 16.35 -28.39
C ASN A 288 -11.67 17.24 -28.79
N GLY A 289 -10.47 16.97 -28.27
CA GLY A 289 -9.24 17.68 -28.64
C GLY A 289 -8.53 17.07 -29.85
N ASP A 290 -7.27 17.44 -30.05
CA ASP A 290 -6.45 16.96 -31.17
C ASP A 290 -6.09 15.46 -31.02
N ILE A 291 -6.49 14.65 -32.01
CA ILE A 291 -6.25 13.21 -32.03
C ILE A 291 -4.75 12.88 -32.14
N VAL A 292 -3.96 13.72 -32.80
CA VAL A 292 -2.51 13.53 -32.92
C VAL A 292 -1.86 13.69 -31.54
N GLU A 293 -2.22 14.73 -30.79
CA GLU A 293 -1.73 14.94 -29.41
C GLU A 293 -2.14 13.79 -28.48
N LEU A 294 -3.39 13.31 -28.58
CA LEU A 294 -3.89 12.16 -27.82
C LEU A 294 -3.04 10.91 -28.08
N ASN A 295 -2.76 10.60 -29.36
CA ASN A 295 -1.97 9.44 -29.73
C ASN A 295 -0.53 9.56 -29.26
N MET A 296 0.09 10.73 -29.40
CA MET A 296 1.44 10.98 -28.88
C MET A 296 1.52 10.79 -27.37
N ALA A 297 0.56 11.34 -26.62
CA ALA A 297 0.47 11.15 -25.17
C ALA A 297 0.28 9.68 -24.79
N LYS A 298 -0.58 8.95 -25.52
CA LYS A 298 -0.79 7.52 -25.32
C LYS A 298 0.49 6.72 -25.54
N ASP A 299 1.23 7.00 -26.60
CA ASP A 299 2.47 6.30 -26.91
C ASP A 299 3.55 6.58 -25.85
N GLU A 300 3.70 7.83 -25.42
CA GLU A 300 4.65 8.20 -24.36
C GLU A 300 4.29 7.54 -23.02
N ILE A 301 3.02 7.57 -22.62
CA ILE A 301 2.54 6.88 -21.40
C ILE A 301 2.80 5.38 -21.48
N CYS A 302 2.53 4.74 -22.63
CA CYS A 302 2.79 3.31 -22.82
C CYS A 302 4.29 2.99 -22.71
N LYS A 303 5.14 3.78 -23.37
CA LYS A 303 6.59 3.61 -23.34
C LYS A 303 7.16 3.79 -21.94
N GLN A 304 6.77 4.87 -21.25
CA GLN A 304 7.16 5.13 -19.86
C GLN A 304 6.71 3.98 -18.95
N THR A 305 5.47 3.51 -19.10
CA THR A 305 4.92 2.40 -18.31
C THR A 305 5.76 1.13 -18.44
N GLU A 306 6.14 0.74 -19.65
CA GLU A 306 6.96 -0.46 -19.88
C GLU A 306 8.34 -0.34 -19.23
N ILE A 307 8.99 0.81 -19.35
CA ILE A 307 10.29 1.10 -18.70
C ILE A 307 10.15 1.07 -17.18
N SER A 308 9.14 1.75 -16.63
CA SER A 308 8.87 1.79 -15.19
C SER A 308 8.55 0.40 -14.63
N ALA A 309 7.75 -0.39 -15.34
CA ALA A 309 7.36 -1.74 -14.90
C ALA A 309 8.56 -2.68 -14.86
N PHE A 310 9.44 -2.59 -15.86
CA PHE A 310 10.69 -3.32 -15.90
C PHE A 310 11.62 -2.93 -14.74
N LYS A 311 11.90 -1.62 -14.56
CA LYS A 311 12.74 -1.12 -13.45
C LYS A 311 12.18 -1.53 -12.09
N TYR A 312 10.87 -1.42 -11.91
CA TYR A 312 10.18 -1.82 -10.69
C TYR A 312 10.32 -3.33 -10.43
N ALA A 313 10.17 -4.17 -11.46
CA ALA A 313 10.38 -5.61 -11.34
C ALA A 313 11.81 -5.95 -10.92
N THR A 314 12.81 -5.33 -11.53
CA THR A 314 14.22 -5.50 -11.18
C THR A 314 14.48 -5.13 -9.72
N LEU A 315 14.03 -3.95 -9.29
CA LEU A 315 14.19 -3.48 -7.92
C LEU A 315 13.54 -4.43 -6.91
N LEU A 316 12.29 -4.85 -7.16
CA LEU A 316 11.60 -5.78 -6.28
C LEU A 316 12.28 -7.15 -6.24
N GLN A 317 12.80 -7.64 -7.37
CA GLN A 317 13.52 -8.91 -7.42
C GLN A 317 14.80 -8.84 -6.58
N ALA A 318 15.56 -7.73 -6.67
CA ALA A 318 16.75 -7.51 -5.86
C ALA A 318 16.45 -7.45 -4.35
N ILE A 319 15.47 -6.63 -3.95
CA ILE A 319 15.09 -6.49 -2.53
C ILE A 319 14.59 -7.82 -1.93
N ASN A 320 13.84 -8.60 -2.71
CA ASN A 320 13.29 -9.87 -2.23
C ASN A 320 14.34 -10.98 -2.22
N SER A 321 15.27 -11.05 -3.18
CA SER A 321 16.30 -12.10 -3.22
C SER A 321 17.26 -12.02 -2.04
N MET A 322 17.51 -10.82 -1.52
CA MET A 322 18.33 -10.60 -0.33
C MET A 322 17.54 -10.62 1.00
N GLU A 323 16.22 -10.86 0.93
CA GLU A 323 15.30 -10.81 2.08
C GLU A 323 15.49 -9.56 2.98
N LEU A 324 15.68 -8.38 2.36
CA LEU A 324 16.19 -7.17 3.03
C LEU A 324 15.47 -6.83 4.35
N VAL A 325 14.14 -6.96 4.36
CA VAL A 325 13.32 -6.69 5.55
C VAL A 325 13.68 -7.61 6.70
N MET A 326 13.82 -8.91 6.43
CA MET A 326 14.15 -9.91 7.44
C MET A 326 15.58 -9.75 7.95
N LYS A 327 16.50 -9.36 7.07
CA LYS A 327 17.88 -9.02 7.42
C LYS A 327 17.97 -7.80 8.34
N CYS A 328 17.19 -6.76 8.04
CA CYS A 328 17.18 -5.53 8.84
C CYS A 328 16.37 -5.63 10.14
N TYR A 329 15.36 -6.52 10.18
CA TYR A 329 14.52 -6.76 11.34
C TYR A 329 14.37 -8.28 11.59
N PRO A 330 15.41 -8.94 12.12
CA PRO A 330 15.34 -10.36 12.45
C PRO A 330 14.19 -10.66 13.41
N GLY A 331 13.50 -11.78 13.20
CA GLY A 331 12.35 -12.19 14.03
C GLY A 331 11.08 -11.36 13.84
N CYS A 332 11.06 -10.35 12.97
CA CYS A 332 9.85 -9.56 12.75
C CYS A 332 8.72 -10.36 12.09
N ILE A 333 7.50 -9.91 12.32
CA ILE A 333 6.30 -10.34 11.61
C ILE A 333 6.15 -9.47 10.38
N ARG A 334 6.66 -9.92 9.23
CA ARG A 334 6.53 -9.19 7.97
C ARG A 334 5.07 -9.16 7.53
N VAL A 335 4.55 -7.97 7.30
CA VAL A 335 3.19 -7.76 6.79
C VAL A 335 3.25 -7.00 5.47
N THR A 336 2.21 -7.13 4.64
CA THR A 336 2.17 -6.50 3.31
C THR A 336 0.80 -5.92 3.01
N CYS A 337 0.75 -4.90 2.16
CA CYS A 337 -0.51 -4.44 1.57
C CYS A 337 -0.87 -5.20 0.28
N HIS A 338 0.03 -6.02 -0.28
CA HIS A 338 -0.16 -6.83 -1.49
C HIS A 338 0.11 -8.32 -1.21
N PRO A 339 -0.80 -9.05 -0.53
CA PRO A 339 -0.52 -10.41 -0.08
C PRO A 339 -0.49 -11.45 -1.21
N LYS A 340 0.63 -12.16 -1.33
CA LYS A 340 0.79 -13.41 -2.09
C LYS A 340 0.63 -14.64 -1.16
N PRO A 341 0.53 -15.88 -1.69
CA PRO A 341 0.63 -17.08 -0.85
C PRO A 341 1.89 -17.03 0.04
N GLY A 342 1.75 -17.40 1.31
CA GLY A 342 2.81 -17.32 2.32
C GLY A 342 3.00 -15.95 2.97
N GLN A 343 2.13 -14.97 2.68
CA GLN A 343 2.25 -13.61 3.22
C GLN A 343 1.00 -13.14 3.97
N LEU A 344 1.22 -12.42 5.08
CA LEU A 344 0.15 -11.82 5.86
C LEU A 344 -0.21 -10.42 5.32
N GLY A 345 -1.39 -10.32 4.70
CA GLY A 345 -1.91 -9.06 4.16
C GLY A 345 -2.66 -8.23 5.18
N LEU A 346 -2.45 -6.91 5.20
CA LEU A 346 -3.21 -5.97 6.04
C LEU A 346 -4.12 -5.03 5.23
N HIS A 347 -5.30 -4.77 5.78
CA HIS A 347 -6.23 -3.75 5.34
C HIS A 347 -5.80 -2.38 5.88
N LEU A 348 -5.21 -1.56 5.02
CA LEU A 348 -4.73 -0.21 5.35
C LEU A 348 -5.87 0.81 5.45
N VAL A 349 -7.01 0.51 4.85
CA VAL A 349 -8.20 1.35 4.86
C VAL A 349 -9.41 0.48 5.18
N SER A 350 -10.60 1.07 5.29
CA SER A 350 -11.81 0.25 5.47
C SER A 350 -11.92 -0.82 4.37
N PRO A 351 -12.31 -2.07 4.71
CA PRO A 351 -12.66 -3.10 3.72
C PRO A 351 -13.78 -2.67 2.75
N ASN A 352 -14.58 -1.67 3.11
CA ASN A 352 -15.62 -1.09 2.24
C ASN A 352 -15.05 -0.06 1.22
N SER A 353 -13.76 0.26 1.30
CA SER A 353 -13.10 1.14 0.32
C SER A 353 -12.93 0.43 -1.02
N ARG A 354 -12.97 1.18 -2.11
CA ARG A 354 -12.84 0.63 -3.47
C ARG A 354 -11.49 -0.07 -3.70
N PHE A 355 -10.44 0.44 -3.08
CA PHE A 355 -9.10 -0.13 -3.07
C PHE A 355 -8.44 0.13 -1.71
N ASN A 356 -7.36 -0.59 -1.43
CA ASN A 356 -6.77 -0.63 -0.09
C ASN A 356 -5.44 0.13 0.04
N PHE A 357 -5.29 1.22 -0.70
CA PHE A 357 -4.07 2.02 -0.71
C PHE A 357 -4.46 3.48 -0.48
N PRO A 358 -4.17 4.06 0.70
CA PRO A 358 -4.58 5.43 1.01
C PRO A 358 -3.99 6.45 0.04
N TRP A 359 -2.80 6.17 -0.47
CA TRP A 359 -2.10 7.03 -1.43
C TRP A 359 -2.64 7.00 -2.87
N ASN A 360 -3.58 6.10 -3.18
CA ASN A 360 -4.18 5.97 -4.51
C ASN A 360 -5.54 6.67 -4.65
N GLY A 361 -5.91 7.51 -3.68
CA GLY A 361 -7.18 8.22 -3.67
C GLY A 361 -7.23 9.25 -2.56
N VAL A 362 -8.45 9.62 -2.19
CA VAL A 362 -8.77 10.60 -1.14
C VAL A 362 -9.60 9.97 -0.04
N GLY A 363 -9.41 10.44 1.20
CA GLY A 363 -10.26 10.06 2.32
C GLY A 363 -11.69 10.58 2.15
N VAL A 364 -12.68 9.71 2.33
CA VAL A 364 -14.10 10.05 2.32
C VAL A 364 -14.72 9.67 3.66
N LYS A 365 -15.20 10.66 4.39
CA LYS A 365 -15.96 10.49 5.63
C LYS A 365 -17.44 10.29 5.29
N LYS A 366 -17.93 9.08 5.55
CA LYS A 366 -19.33 8.65 5.34
C LYS A 366 -20.25 9.18 6.44
N LYS A 367 -21.56 9.21 6.19
CA LYS A 367 -22.56 9.68 7.18
C LYS A 367 -22.51 8.92 8.51
N ASN A 368 -22.18 7.62 8.45
CA ASN A 368 -22.04 6.75 9.62
C ASN A 368 -20.71 6.94 10.39
N GLY A 369 -19.86 7.90 9.97
CA GLY A 369 -18.54 8.16 10.54
C GLY A 369 -17.43 7.21 10.05
N GLU A 370 -17.73 6.28 9.14
CA GLU A 370 -16.72 5.45 8.50
C GLU A 370 -15.85 6.28 7.54
N ILE A 371 -14.54 6.01 7.53
CA ILE A 371 -13.62 6.61 6.58
C ILE A 371 -13.21 5.56 5.55
N THR A 372 -13.54 5.84 4.29
CA THR A 372 -13.21 5.02 3.12
C THR A 372 -12.25 5.77 2.20
N VAL A 373 -11.68 5.08 1.22
CA VAL A 373 -10.88 5.72 0.16
C VAL A 373 -11.58 5.56 -1.19
N SER A 374 -11.62 6.66 -1.94
CA SER A 374 -12.25 6.75 -3.26
C SER A 374 -11.35 7.50 -4.25
N LEU A 375 -11.64 7.39 -5.54
CA LEU A 375 -10.97 8.17 -6.58
C LEU A 375 -11.48 9.61 -6.52
N GLU A 376 -10.57 10.59 -6.48
CA GLU A 376 -10.93 12.01 -6.37
C GLU A 376 -11.81 12.48 -7.55
N ASP A 377 -11.47 12.01 -8.75
CA ASP A 377 -12.17 12.36 -9.98
C ASP A 377 -13.67 11.98 -9.94
N GLU A 378 -14.00 10.89 -9.26
CA GLU A 378 -15.38 10.42 -9.11
C GLU A 378 -16.12 11.20 -8.03
N VAL A 379 -15.52 11.37 -6.85
CA VAL A 379 -16.19 12.07 -5.74
C VAL A 379 -16.44 13.55 -6.05
N ARG A 380 -15.61 14.19 -6.87
CA ARG A 380 -15.82 15.57 -7.34
C ARG A 380 -17.04 15.75 -8.25
N ARG A 381 -17.52 14.68 -8.89
CA ARG A 381 -18.70 14.71 -9.80
C ARG A 381 -19.96 14.16 -9.16
N ASP A 382 -19.87 13.76 -7.90
CA ASP A 382 -20.98 13.23 -7.15
C ASP A 382 -21.43 14.25 -6.10
N LYS A 383 -22.64 14.81 -6.32
CA LYS A 383 -23.23 15.87 -5.50
C LYS A 383 -23.47 15.47 -4.04
N ARG A 384 -23.36 14.19 -3.70
CA ARG A 384 -23.46 13.69 -2.32
C ARG A 384 -22.25 14.06 -1.47
N TYR A 385 -21.13 14.44 -2.09
CA TYR A 385 -19.89 14.75 -1.38
C TYR A 385 -19.55 16.22 -1.43
N VAL A 386 -18.98 16.70 -0.32
CA VAL A 386 -18.43 18.05 -0.16
C VAL A 386 -16.93 17.94 0.03
N ALA A 387 -16.17 18.73 -0.71
CA ALA A 387 -14.73 18.85 -0.49
C ALA A 387 -14.46 19.68 0.77
N VAL A 388 -13.70 19.14 1.72
CA VAL A 388 -13.30 19.82 2.95
C VAL A 388 -11.83 20.20 2.89
N TYR A 389 -11.56 21.50 2.95
CA TYR A 389 -10.23 22.10 2.88
C TYR A 389 -9.77 22.54 4.27
N ILE A 390 -8.49 22.36 4.56
CA ILE A 390 -7.84 23.09 5.65
C ILE A 390 -7.48 24.48 5.12
N GLU A 391 -7.73 25.54 5.88
CA GLU A 391 -7.39 26.91 5.50
C GLU A 391 -5.91 27.02 5.08
N GLY A 392 -5.68 27.64 3.92
CA GLY A 392 -4.34 27.77 3.32
C GLY A 392 -3.90 26.59 2.45
N GLU A 393 -4.64 25.48 2.39
CA GLU A 393 -4.34 24.37 1.49
C GLU A 393 -5.08 24.48 0.15
N GLU A 394 -4.37 24.19 -0.95
CA GLU A 394 -4.90 24.25 -2.31
C GLU A 394 -5.86 23.07 -2.63
N PHE A 395 -5.61 21.91 -2.02
CA PHE A 395 -6.35 20.67 -2.28
C PHE A 395 -7.11 20.22 -1.03
N PRO A 396 -8.29 19.58 -1.19
CA PRO A 396 -9.06 19.13 -0.04
C PRO A 396 -8.29 18.14 0.81
N PHE A 397 -8.47 18.24 2.12
CA PHE A 397 -7.94 17.27 3.09
C PHE A 397 -8.79 15.99 3.14
N TYR A 398 -10.08 16.08 2.82
CA TYR A 398 -10.97 14.94 2.65
C TYR A 398 -12.28 15.37 1.98
N TYR A 399 -13.14 14.39 1.71
CA TYR A 399 -14.52 14.61 1.27
C TYR A 399 -15.51 14.12 2.34
N GLU A 400 -16.58 14.85 2.57
CA GLU A 400 -17.64 14.51 3.53
C GLU A 400 -18.93 14.18 2.78
N GLU A 401 -19.55 13.04 3.09
CA GLU A 401 -20.86 12.64 2.55
C GLU A 401 -21.98 13.38 3.30
N GLN A 402 -22.81 14.13 2.56
CA GLN A 402 -23.97 14.88 3.09
C GLN A 402 -25.20 14.00 3.23
#